data_AF-A0A2D7HJD1-F1
#
_entry.id   AF-A0A2D7HJD1-F1
#
_cell.length_a   1.000
_cell.length_b   1.000
_cell.length_c   1.000
_cell.angle_alpha   90.00
_cell.angle_beta   90.00
_cell.angle_gamma   90.00
#
_symmetry.space_group_name_H-M   'P 1'
#
loop_
_entity.id
_entity.type
_entity.pdbx_description
1 polymer ?
#
loop_
_entity_poly.entity_id
_entity_poly.type
_entity_poly.pdbx_seq_one_letter_code
_entity_poly.pdbx_strand_id
1 'polypeptide(L)'
;MQIDGLRMLGPKWESALKRGFILILLLVVIALAVLRGGFLRTELVAQESSEPVESTASGSVADVKVHRRQDKDGYLGREVCRECHAANYELHGMHGHAHTFALASDEKIASKFAGRNFDYGEPYGNYEYDQDEEALSVRLSGESEESFPLQYALGSGHHAITLLSLAKDAEKGTVAYEHRGSWFRDRDRLGRTPGQPLTTPESESERFGMKHVDNVMQKCIYCHTTTGTVADQKIVGLTANVNCEKCHGPGAEHVRQARAMKEPPPFSVGSDKWDSESEIQLCGDCHRLPEAITLKELRDYPDKLARFQPVGLLRSQCFIESEGALRCTTCHNPHRTISDVSKSEHVANCIQCHQPGKSSHVSCPVSTTEGCIKCHMPKYDFESLGTGFHDHWIRVHPED
;
A
#
# COMPACT_ATOMS: atom_id res chain seq x y z
N MET A 1 -66.53 -25.18 -11.58
CA MET A 1 -67.16 -23.88 -11.86
C MET A 1 -66.10 -23.02 -12.53
N GLN A 2 -66.44 -22.45 -13.69
CA GLN A 2 -65.65 -21.69 -14.67
C GLN A 2 -64.62 -20.71 -14.06
N ILE A 3 -63.59 -20.22 -14.77
CA ILE A 3 -63.74 -19.32 -15.92
C ILE A 3 -62.46 -19.25 -16.78
N ASP A 4 -62.66 -19.44 -18.09
CA ASP A 4 -61.83 -19.03 -19.23
C ASP A 4 -61.62 -17.50 -19.28
N GLY A 5 -60.41 -17.04 -19.61
CA GLY A 5 -60.16 -15.60 -19.70
C GLY A 5 -58.92 -15.18 -20.48
N LEU A 6 -58.55 -15.87 -21.56
CA LEU A 6 -57.55 -15.36 -22.52
C LEU A 6 -58.26 -14.74 -23.73
N ARG A 7 -58.43 -13.41 -23.70
CA ARG A 7 -58.44 -12.52 -24.88
C ARG A 7 -58.70 -11.09 -24.42
N MET A 8 -57.96 -10.15 -25.03
CA MET A 8 -58.20 -8.69 -25.18
C MET A 8 -57.09 -7.82 -24.59
N LEU A 9 -55.95 -7.74 -25.29
CA LEU A 9 -55.12 -6.53 -25.31
C LEU A 9 -54.96 -6.10 -26.77
N GLY A 10 -55.64 -5.01 -27.13
CA GLY A 10 -55.75 -4.50 -28.49
C GLY A 10 -54.53 -3.71 -28.99
N PRO A 11 -54.60 -3.20 -30.24
CA PRO A 11 -53.47 -2.68 -31.03
C PRO A 11 -52.80 -1.39 -30.52
N LYS A 12 -53.16 -0.90 -29.33
CA LYS A 12 -52.58 0.33 -28.76
C LYS A 12 -51.19 0.13 -28.14
N TRP A 13 -50.88 -1.08 -27.65
CA TRP A 13 -49.59 -1.38 -27.00
C TRP A 13 -48.40 -1.46 -27.98
N GLU A 14 -48.60 -1.99 -29.19
CA GLU A 14 -47.55 -2.03 -30.22
C GLU A 14 -47.11 -0.63 -30.65
N SER A 15 -48.03 0.34 -30.66
CA SER A 15 -47.71 1.72 -31.04
C SER A 15 -46.87 2.45 -29.98
N ALA A 16 -47.05 2.14 -28.70
CA ALA A 16 -46.30 2.72 -27.59
C ALA A 16 -44.87 2.16 -27.53
N LEU A 17 -44.71 0.85 -27.74
CA LEU A 17 -43.39 0.19 -27.79
C LEU A 17 -42.56 0.66 -29.00
N LYS A 18 -43.19 0.82 -30.18
CA LYS A 18 -42.51 1.35 -31.37
C LYS A 18 -42.06 2.81 -31.18
N ARG A 19 -42.85 3.66 -30.51
CA ARG A 19 -42.46 5.04 -30.21
C ARG A 19 -41.32 5.14 -29.19
N GLY A 20 -41.33 4.29 -28.16
CA GLY A 20 -40.24 4.19 -27.19
C GLY A 20 -38.92 3.74 -27.82
N PHE A 21 -38.97 2.75 -28.73
CA PHE A 21 -37.78 2.24 -29.42
C PHE A 21 -37.15 3.27 -30.37
N ILE A 22 -37.98 4.06 -31.08
CA ILE A 22 -37.50 5.13 -31.97
C ILE A 22 -36.81 6.26 -31.19
N LEU A 23 -37.34 6.63 -30.02
CA LEU A 23 -36.73 7.65 -29.15
C LEU A 23 -35.35 7.22 -28.63
N ILE A 24 -35.21 5.95 -28.23
CA ILE A 24 -33.93 5.41 -27.77
C ILE A 24 -32.90 5.38 -28.91
N LEU A 25 -33.30 4.98 -30.12
CA LEU A 25 -32.42 4.98 -31.30
C LEU A 25 -31.93 6.38 -31.66
N LEU A 26 -32.81 7.40 -31.59
CA LEU A 26 -32.44 8.80 -31.83
C LEU A 26 -31.42 9.32 -30.80
N LEU A 27 -31.60 8.98 -29.52
CA LEU A 27 -30.65 9.37 -28.47
C LEU A 27 -29.27 8.73 -28.65
N VAL A 28 -29.23 7.46 -29.09
CA VAL A 28 -27.96 6.77 -29.39
C VAL A 28 -27.25 7.40 -30.59
N VAL A 29 -27.98 7.77 -31.65
CA VAL A 29 -27.40 8.43 -32.82
C VAL A 29 -26.83 9.81 -32.47
N ILE A 30 -27.53 10.59 -31.62
CA ILE A 30 -27.04 11.89 -31.15
C ILE A 30 -25.77 11.73 -30.30
N ALA A 31 -25.74 10.75 -29.38
CA ALA A 31 -24.56 10.46 -28.57
C ALA A 31 -23.34 10.07 -29.43
N LEU A 32 -23.54 9.26 -30.48
CA LEU A 32 -22.49 8.87 -31.42
C LEU A 32 -22.01 10.05 -32.29
N ALA A 33 -22.87 10.99 -32.64
CA ALA A 33 -22.50 12.19 -33.38
C ALA A 33 -21.65 13.15 -32.52
N VAL A 34 -21.96 13.29 -31.24
CA VAL A 34 -21.17 14.09 -30.28
C VAL A 34 -19.79 13.46 -30.04
N LEU A 35 -19.72 12.13 -29.91
CA LEU A 35 -18.46 11.41 -29.76
C LEU A 35 -17.57 11.47 -31.03
N ARG A 36 -18.17 11.59 -32.23
CA ARG A 36 -17.43 11.77 -33.48
C ARG A 36 -17.03 13.22 -33.77
N GLY A 37 -17.72 14.21 -33.20
CA GLY A 37 -17.45 15.64 -33.43
C GLY A 37 -16.39 16.26 -32.51
N GLY A 38 -15.92 15.55 -31.48
CA GLY A 38 -15.03 16.05 -30.43
C GLY A 38 -13.53 16.03 -30.71
N PHE A 39 -13.09 15.88 -31.96
CA PHE A 39 -11.66 15.91 -32.33
C PHE A 39 -11.39 17.00 -33.36
N LEU A 40 -11.40 18.26 -32.93
CA LEU A 40 -10.70 19.34 -33.63
C LEU A 40 -9.22 19.28 -33.23
N ARG A 41 -8.46 18.51 -34.02
CA ARG A 41 -7.00 18.46 -34.03
C ARG A 41 -6.46 19.86 -34.35
N THR A 42 -5.72 20.46 -33.43
CA THR A 42 -4.85 21.59 -33.75
C THR A 42 -3.51 21.00 -34.18
N GLU A 43 -3.17 21.10 -35.46
CA GLU A 43 -1.87 20.74 -35.98
C GLU A 43 -0.84 21.79 -35.51
N LEU A 44 0.13 21.37 -34.71
CA LEU A 44 1.39 22.09 -34.56
C LEU A 44 2.49 21.25 -35.22
N VAL A 45 2.99 21.81 -36.31
CA VAL A 45 4.15 21.35 -37.08
C VAL A 45 5.38 21.41 -36.17
N ALA A 46 6.02 20.27 -35.92
CA ALA A 46 7.33 20.19 -35.29
C ALA A 46 8.35 19.80 -36.36
N GLN A 47 9.34 20.67 -36.54
CA GLN A 47 10.41 20.62 -37.50
C GLN A 47 11.54 19.72 -36.96
N GLU A 48 11.99 18.74 -37.75
CA GLU A 48 13.11 17.85 -37.42
C GLU A 48 14.44 18.62 -37.31
N SER A 49 15.23 18.29 -36.28
CA SER A 49 16.69 18.46 -36.30
C SER A 49 17.32 17.19 -35.74
N SER A 50 18.02 16.49 -36.63
CA SER A 50 18.88 15.33 -36.37
C SER A 50 20.18 15.76 -35.70
N GLU A 51 20.51 15.20 -34.53
CA GLU A 51 21.86 14.69 -34.19
C GLU A 51 21.84 13.96 -32.82
N PRO A 52 22.69 12.93 -32.62
CA PRO A 52 22.64 12.06 -31.44
C PRO A 52 23.43 12.66 -30.28
N VAL A 53 22.84 12.71 -29.08
CA VAL A 53 23.52 13.16 -27.85
C VAL A 53 23.80 11.96 -26.96
N GLU A 54 25.09 11.71 -26.72
CA GLU A 54 25.66 10.77 -25.76
C GLU A 54 25.09 10.96 -24.34
N SER A 55 24.64 9.84 -23.76
CA SER A 55 24.21 9.74 -22.36
C SER A 55 25.45 9.65 -21.46
N THR A 56 25.75 10.73 -20.73
CA THR A 56 26.65 10.70 -19.57
C THR A 56 25.82 11.00 -18.33
N ALA A 57 25.32 9.95 -17.69
CA ALA A 57 24.69 10.03 -16.38
C ALA A 57 25.78 10.06 -15.29
N SER A 58 26.29 11.25 -14.99
CA SER A 58 27.03 11.53 -13.76
C SER A 58 26.22 12.57 -12.98
N GLY A 59 25.39 12.10 -12.07
CA GLY A 59 24.64 12.93 -11.13
C GLY A 59 24.99 12.50 -9.72
N SER A 60 25.88 13.26 -9.07
CA SER A 60 26.33 12.98 -7.70
C SER A 60 25.18 13.02 -6.70
N VAL A 61 25.18 12.02 -5.81
CA VAL A 61 24.23 11.86 -4.70
C VAL A 61 24.70 12.75 -3.55
N ALA A 62 24.39 14.05 -3.61
CA ALA A 62 24.74 14.99 -2.55
C ALA A 62 23.63 15.12 -1.49
N ASP A 63 23.96 14.68 -0.26
CA ASP A 63 23.48 15.15 1.05
C ASP A 63 21.97 15.35 1.26
N VAL A 64 21.26 14.29 1.62
CA VAL A 64 20.00 14.41 2.41
C VAL A 64 20.38 14.64 3.87
N LYS A 65 20.77 15.88 4.21
CA LYS A 65 20.80 16.30 5.60
C LYS A 65 19.35 16.35 6.11
N VAL A 66 19.03 15.51 7.08
CA VAL A 66 17.81 15.56 7.89
C VAL A 66 17.80 16.89 8.65
N HIS A 67 17.43 17.96 7.97
CA HIS A 67 17.27 19.28 8.56
C HIS A 67 15.89 19.39 9.17
N ARG A 68 15.87 19.58 10.49
CA ARG A 68 14.75 20.05 11.32
C ARG A 68 14.29 21.42 10.81
N ARG A 69 13.55 21.46 9.70
CA ARG A 69 12.79 22.64 9.25
C ARG A 69 11.36 22.46 9.71
N GLN A 70 10.84 23.50 10.35
CA GLN A 70 9.41 23.69 10.53
C GLN A 70 8.82 23.79 9.11
N ASP A 71 8.10 22.76 8.67
CA ASP A 71 7.54 22.76 7.32
C ASP A 71 6.41 23.79 7.25
N LYS A 72 6.21 24.40 6.08
CA LYS A 72 5.18 25.46 5.89
C LYS A 72 3.75 24.96 6.15
N ASP A 73 3.57 23.64 6.26
CA ASP A 73 2.27 22.98 6.35
C ASP A 73 1.91 22.49 7.77
N GLY A 74 2.69 22.87 8.78
CA GLY A 74 2.36 22.60 10.19
C GLY A 74 2.87 21.26 10.74
N TYR A 75 3.75 20.57 10.01
CA TYR A 75 4.47 19.39 10.50
C TYR A 75 5.65 19.81 11.39
N LEU A 76 5.79 19.17 12.54
CA LEU A 76 6.81 19.48 13.56
C LEU A 76 7.89 18.40 13.69
N GLY A 77 7.63 17.19 13.17
CA GLY A 77 8.44 16.01 13.39
C GLY A 77 8.17 15.35 14.74
N ARG A 78 8.38 14.03 14.79
CA ARG A 78 8.00 13.17 15.92
C ARG A 78 8.65 13.52 17.26
N GLU A 79 9.80 14.18 17.26
CA GLU A 79 10.55 14.50 18.48
C GLU A 79 9.76 15.41 19.42
N VAL A 80 8.97 16.33 18.86
CA VAL A 80 8.11 17.23 19.67
C VAL A 80 7.02 16.43 20.39
N CYS A 81 6.52 15.36 19.78
CA CYS A 81 5.50 14.50 20.37
C CYS A 81 6.01 13.78 21.63
N ARG A 82 7.32 13.47 21.71
CA ARG A 82 7.93 12.79 22.86
C ARG A 82 7.82 13.59 24.16
N GLU A 83 7.82 14.93 24.07
CA GLU A 83 7.75 15.83 25.23
C GLU A 83 6.54 15.54 26.13
N CYS A 84 5.40 15.15 25.54
CA CYS A 84 4.16 14.85 26.26
C CYS A 84 3.73 13.37 26.15
N HIS A 85 4.10 12.67 25.07
CA HIS A 85 3.67 11.30 24.78
C HIS A 85 4.83 10.29 24.76
N ALA A 86 5.72 10.37 25.76
CA ALA A 86 6.92 9.53 25.83
C ALA A 86 6.64 8.03 25.68
N ALA A 87 5.60 7.49 26.35
CA ALA A 87 5.29 6.06 26.26
C ALA A 87 4.93 5.61 24.82
N ASN A 88 4.06 6.37 24.13
CA ASN A 88 3.71 6.06 22.74
C ASN A 88 4.90 6.28 21.80
N TYR A 89 5.74 7.27 22.09
CA TYR A 89 6.95 7.53 21.32
C TYR A 89 7.91 6.33 21.35
N GLU A 90 8.15 5.77 22.53
CA GLU A 90 9.04 4.60 22.70
C GLU A 90 8.46 3.35 22.04
N LEU A 91 7.16 3.06 22.25
CA LEU A 91 6.48 1.97 21.56
C LEU A 91 6.61 2.11 20.04
N HIS A 92 6.29 3.30 19.52
CA HIS A 92 6.35 3.58 18.10
C HIS A 92 7.78 3.49 17.55
N GLY A 93 8.80 3.87 18.31
CA GLY A 93 10.21 3.75 17.92
C GLY A 93 10.64 2.31 17.62
N MET A 94 10.00 1.33 18.24
CA MET A 94 10.21 -0.10 17.99
C MET A 94 9.25 -0.67 16.94
N HIS A 95 8.25 0.11 16.52
CA HIS A 95 7.24 -0.30 15.55
C HIS A 95 7.76 -0.28 14.12
N GLY A 96 7.29 -1.21 13.27
CA GLY A 96 7.69 -1.27 11.86
C GLY A 96 7.44 0.04 11.09
N HIS A 97 6.38 0.79 11.46
CA HIS A 97 6.07 2.11 10.88
C HIS A 97 7.22 3.11 11.03
N ALA A 98 8.01 3.04 12.11
CA ALA A 98 9.14 3.93 12.32
C ALA A 98 10.36 3.63 11.43
N HIS A 99 10.32 2.57 10.61
CA HIS A 99 11.46 2.09 9.83
C HIS A 99 11.10 1.77 8.37
N THR A 100 9.98 2.28 7.84
CA THR A 100 9.47 1.92 6.51
C THR A 100 10.26 2.48 5.33
N PHE A 101 11.17 3.43 5.53
CA PHE A 101 11.91 4.10 4.48
C PHE A 101 13.35 4.40 4.90
N ALA A 102 14.29 4.12 4.00
CA ALA A 102 15.70 4.47 4.16
C ALA A 102 16.34 4.83 2.82
N LEU A 103 17.52 5.45 2.86
CA LEU A 103 18.41 5.49 1.70
C LEU A 103 18.99 4.09 1.48
N ALA A 104 19.15 3.69 0.22
CA ALA A 104 19.73 2.39 -0.10
C ALA A 104 21.20 2.26 0.36
N SER A 105 21.91 3.38 0.46
CA SER A 105 23.29 3.47 0.94
C SER A 105 23.43 3.43 2.47
N ASP A 106 22.33 3.45 3.25
CA ASP A 106 22.41 3.25 4.69
C ASP A 106 23.04 1.88 4.98
N GLU A 107 24.06 1.83 5.84
CA GLU A 107 24.83 0.61 6.16
C GLU A 107 23.94 -0.58 6.53
N LYS A 108 22.84 -0.33 7.26
CA LYS A 108 21.91 -1.39 7.67
C LYS A 108 21.12 -1.97 6.51
N ILE A 109 20.89 -1.16 5.47
CA ILE A 109 20.22 -1.57 4.23
C ILE A 109 21.24 -2.21 3.30
N ALA A 110 22.32 -1.51 3.00
CA ALA A 110 23.31 -1.94 2.03
C ALA A 110 23.94 -3.29 2.41
N SER A 111 24.20 -3.53 3.70
CA SER A 111 24.67 -4.84 4.20
C SER A 111 23.71 -6.02 3.95
N LYS A 112 22.46 -5.78 3.55
CA LYS A 112 21.50 -6.82 3.15
C LYS A 112 21.60 -7.23 1.69
N PHE A 113 22.26 -6.42 0.87
CA PHE A 113 22.35 -6.60 -0.58
C PHE A 113 23.80 -6.72 -1.06
N ALA A 114 24.69 -5.84 -0.62
CA ALA A 114 26.07 -5.75 -1.11
C ALA A 114 26.80 -7.10 -1.03
N GLY A 115 27.47 -7.47 -2.13
CA GLY A 115 28.19 -8.73 -2.28
C GLY A 115 27.30 -9.97 -2.45
N ARG A 116 25.98 -9.80 -2.56
CA ARG A 116 25.04 -10.91 -2.79
C ARG A 116 24.60 -10.95 -4.26
N ASN A 117 24.16 -12.12 -4.67
CA ASN A 117 23.54 -12.34 -5.96
C ASN A 117 22.11 -12.88 -5.81
N PHE A 118 21.30 -12.68 -6.84
CA PHE A 118 19.94 -13.16 -6.92
C PHE A 118 19.62 -13.62 -8.35
N ASP A 119 19.49 -14.93 -8.52
CA ASP A 119 19.01 -15.53 -9.76
C ASP A 119 17.49 -15.38 -9.86
N TYR A 120 17.04 -14.54 -10.79
CA TYR A 120 15.62 -14.37 -11.10
C TYR A 120 15.12 -15.44 -12.08
N GLY A 121 16.04 -16.12 -12.78
CA GLY A 121 15.78 -17.03 -13.88
C GLY A 121 15.51 -16.33 -15.21
N GLU A 122 15.40 -17.12 -16.28
CA GLU A 122 15.04 -16.64 -17.60
C GLU A 122 13.64 -15.99 -17.61
N PRO A 123 13.40 -14.89 -18.34
CA PRO A 123 14.33 -14.20 -19.26
C PRO A 123 15.17 -13.08 -18.61
N TYR A 124 15.30 -13.07 -17.28
CA TYR A 124 15.85 -11.93 -16.54
C TYR A 124 17.31 -12.09 -16.16
N GLY A 125 17.74 -13.31 -15.83
CA GLY A 125 19.11 -13.62 -15.45
C GLY A 125 19.41 -13.37 -13.97
N ASN A 126 20.70 -13.19 -13.67
CA ASN A 126 21.23 -13.07 -12.32
C ASN A 126 21.61 -11.61 -12.01
N TYR A 127 21.18 -11.14 -10.84
CA TYR A 127 21.41 -9.79 -10.35
C TYR A 127 22.52 -9.81 -9.30
N GLU A 128 23.59 -9.05 -9.53
CA GLU A 128 24.68 -8.86 -8.58
C GLU A 128 24.60 -7.47 -7.97
N TYR A 129 24.60 -7.42 -6.64
CA TYR A 129 24.50 -6.18 -5.88
C TYR A 129 25.87 -5.82 -5.33
N ASP A 130 26.27 -4.57 -5.54
CA ASP A 130 27.55 -4.05 -5.07
C ASP A 130 27.35 -2.69 -4.38
N GLN A 131 28.32 -2.33 -3.55
CA GLN A 131 28.35 -1.06 -2.85
C GLN A 131 29.72 -0.42 -2.99
N ASP A 132 29.75 0.81 -3.51
CA ASP A 132 30.90 1.70 -3.38
C ASP A 132 30.72 2.66 -2.19
N GLU A 133 31.65 3.61 -2.03
CA GLU A 133 31.61 4.55 -0.90
C GLU A 133 30.34 5.42 -0.86
N GLU A 134 29.63 5.60 -1.99
CA GLU A 134 28.53 6.55 -2.12
C GLU A 134 27.18 5.89 -2.39
N ALA A 135 27.14 4.72 -3.03
CA ALA A 135 25.92 4.12 -3.54
C ALA A 135 25.89 2.59 -3.50
N LEU A 136 24.67 2.07 -3.30
CA LEU A 136 24.34 0.69 -3.63
C LEU A 136 23.93 0.64 -5.10
N SER A 137 24.38 -0.38 -5.84
CA SER A 137 24.04 -0.58 -7.24
C SER A 137 23.74 -2.05 -7.54
N VAL A 138 23.12 -2.30 -8.69
CA VAL A 138 22.83 -3.65 -9.16
C VAL A 138 23.22 -3.78 -10.63
N ARG A 139 23.86 -4.88 -11.02
CA ARG A 139 24.14 -5.21 -12.42
C ARG A 139 23.67 -6.61 -12.77
N LEU A 140 23.53 -6.88 -14.06
CA LEU A 140 23.22 -8.21 -14.58
C LEU A 140 24.50 -8.98 -14.89
N SER A 141 24.65 -10.16 -14.28
CA SER A 141 25.83 -10.99 -14.40
C SER A 141 26.13 -11.37 -15.86
N GLY A 142 27.34 -11.08 -16.33
CA GLY A 142 27.83 -11.58 -17.62
C GLY A 142 27.26 -10.89 -18.86
N GLU A 143 26.45 -9.84 -18.69
CA GLU A 143 25.85 -9.10 -19.81
C GLU A 143 26.44 -7.69 -19.99
N SER A 144 26.70 -7.00 -18.88
CA SER A 144 27.29 -5.66 -18.89
C SER A 144 28.03 -5.40 -17.58
N GLU A 145 29.05 -4.54 -17.65
CA GLU A 145 29.69 -3.94 -16.48
C GLU A 145 28.89 -2.73 -15.96
N GLU A 146 27.91 -2.25 -16.72
CA GLU A 146 27.07 -1.13 -16.32
C GLU A 146 26.15 -1.53 -15.15
N SER A 147 26.15 -0.70 -14.11
CA SER A 147 25.34 -0.90 -12.92
C SER A 147 24.21 0.12 -12.86
N PHE A 148 23.06 -0.33 -12.36
CA PHE A 148 21.89 0.50 -12.13
C PHE A 148 21.93 1.04 -10.69
N PRO A 149 21.87 2.37 -10.48
CA PRO A 149 21.96 2.95 -9.15
C PRO A 149 20.69 2.70 -8.34
N LEU A 150 20.86 2.32 -7.07
CA LEU A 150 19.78 2.09 -6.10
C LEU A 150 19.73 3.25 -5.12
N GLN A 151 18.60 3.95 -5.05
CA GLN A 151 18.51 5.22 -4.30
C GLN A 151 17.83 5.04 -2.94
N TYR A 152 16.72 4.33 -2.90
CA TYR A 152 15.87 4.22 -1.73
C TYR A 152 15.54 2.76 -1.41
N ALA A 153 15.19 2.52 -0.15
CA ALA A 153 14.72 1.24 0.34
C ALA A 153 13.39 1.40 1.06
N LEU A 154 12.44 0.53 0.73
CA LEU A 154 11.09 0.50 1.23
C LEU A 154 10.85 -0.77 2.04
N GLY A 155 10.30 -0.61 3.24
CA GLY A 155 9.93 -1.71 4.14
C GLY A 155 10.77 -1.71 5.42
N SER A 156 10.14 -2.11 6.54
CA SER A 156 10.77 -2.07 7.86
C SER A 156 11.83 -3.15 8.11
N GLY A 157 12.00 -4.07 7.16
CA GLY A 157 12.81 -5.27 7.35
C GLY A 157 12.22 -6.29 8.34
N HIS A 158 10.99 -6.10 8.85
CA HIS A 158 10.30 -7.14 9.63
C HIS A 158 9.89 -8.34 8.77
N HIS A 159 9.59 -8.09 7.50
CA HIS A 159 9.26 -9.14 6.51
C HIS A 159 10.24 -9.05 5.34
N ALA A 160 10.32 -7.86 4.73
CA ALA A 160 11.15 -7.61 3.57
C ALA A 160 11.63 -6.16 3.48
N ILE A 161 12.63 -5.94 2.63
CA ILE A 161 13.10 -4.64 2.14
C ILE A 161 13.15 -4.72 0.62
N THR A 162 12.51 -3.77 -0.06
CA THR A 162 12.48 -3.65 -1.52
C THR A 162 13.18 -2.36 -1.92
N LEU A 163 14.04 -2.42 -2.93
CA LEU A 163 14.77 -1.27 -3.42
C LEU A 163 13.94 -0.48 -4.45
N LEU A 164 14.17 0.83 -4.50
CA LEU A 164 13.49 1.77 -5.39
C LEU A 164 14.50 2.75 -6.00
N SER A 165 14.37 3.01 -7.29
CA SER A 165 15.11 4.07 -7.97
C SER A 165 14.18 5.00 -8.73
N LEU A 166 14.54 6.28 -8.78
CA LEU A 166 13.86 7.27 -9.61
C LEU A 166 14.73 7.60 -10.83
N ALA A 167 14.12 7.64 -12.00
CA ALA A 167 14.83 7.89 -13.25
C ALA A 167 14.01 8.79 -14.18
N LYS A 168 14.69 9.43 -15.11
CA LYS A 168 14.06 10.20 -16.19
C LYS A 168 13.60 9.25 -17.28
N ASP A 169 12.35 9.39 -17.68
CA ASP A 169 11.74 8.78 -18.83
C ASP A 169 11.44 9.86 -19.87
N ALA A 170 11.71 9.57 -21.14
CA ALA A 170 11.58 10.53 -22.23
C ALA A 170 10.12 11.00 -22.44
N GLU A 171 9.15 10.13 -22.17
CA GLU A 171 7.73 10.42 -22.40
C GLU A 171 6.98 10.77 -21.12
N LYS A 172 7.36 10.16 -19.99
CA LYS A 172 6.64 10.23 -18.71
C LYS A 172 7.28 11.15 -17.68
N GLY A 173 8.44 11.75 -18.00
CA GLY A 173 9.13 12.65 -17.08
C GLY A 173 9.90 11.87 -16.01
N THR A 174 9.41 11.83 -14.77
CA THR A 174 10.03 11.00 -13.72
C THR A 174 9.25 9.71 -13.54
N VAL A 175 9.95 8.57 -13.50
CA VAL A 175 9.40 7.25 -13.20
C VAL A 175 10.12 6.61 -12.02
N ALA A 176 9.46 5.67 -11.37
CA ALA A 176 10.05 4.84 -10.33
C ALA A 176 10.21 3.40 -10.81
N TYR A 177 11.35 2.79 -10.49
CA TYR A 177 11.59 1.36 -10.68
C TYR A 177 11.54 0.66 -9.33
N GLU A 178 10.51 -0.16 -9.10
CA GLU A 178 10.48 -1.13 -8.00
C GLU A 178 11.34 -2.32 -8.41
N HIS A 179 12.48 -2.50 -7.75
CA HIS A 179 13.48 -3.47 -8.16
C HIS A 179 13.04 -4.91 -7.93
N ARG A 180 13.57 -5.79 -8.78
CA ARG A 180 13.17 -7.20 -8.88
C ARG A 180 13.59 -8.06 -7.70
N GLY A 181 14.71 -7.73 -7.06
CA GLY A 181 15.18 -8.38 -5.86
C GLY A 181 14.78 -7.62 -4.61
N SER A 182 14.15 -8.32 -3.67
CA SER A 182 13.94 -7.87 -2.32
C SER A 182 14.76 -8.72 -1.35
N TRP A 183 15.20 -8.12 -0.26
CA TRP A 183 15.71 -8.87 0.88
C TRP A 183 14.55 -9.33 1.74
N PHE A 184 14.56 -10.58 2.18
CA PHE A 184 13.58 -11.18 3.07
C PHE A 184 14.21 -11.58 4.39
N ARG A 185 13.55 -11.19 5.49
CA ARG A 185 14.04 -11.50 6.85
C ARG A 185 14.05 -12.99 7.12
N ASP A 186 13.07 -13.71 6.60
CA ASP A 186 13.07 -15.16 6.68
C ASP A 186 14.24 -15.73 5.88
N ARG A 187 15.13 -16.44 6.58
CA ARG A 187 16.38 -17.01 6.07
C ARG A 187 17.43 -16.01 5.59
N ASP A 188 17.27 -14.71 5.87
CA ASP A 188 18.22 -13.65 5.49
C ASP A 188 18.66 -13.74 4.01
N ARG A 189 17.70 -13.77 3.09
CA ARG A 189 17.95 -14.07 1.66
C ARG A 189 17.42 -13.01 0.72
N LEU A 190 18.00 -12.95 -0.48
CA LEU A 190 17.37 -12.26 -1.61
C LEU A 190 16.33 -13.16 -2.27
N GLY A 191 15.31 -12.55 -2.84
CA GLY A 191 14.30 -13.24 -3.64
C GLY A 191 13.46 -12.28 -4.47
N ARG A 192 12.51 -12.84 -5.21
CA ARG A 192 11.64 -12.06 -6.11
C ARG A 192 10.72 -11.13 -5.33
N THR A 193 10.76 -9.84 -5.66
CA THR A 193 9.81 -8.84 -5.17
C THR A 193 8.37 -9.26 -5.52
N PRO A 194 7.43 -9.31 -4.56
CA PRO A 194 6.08 -9.81 -4.82
C PRO A 194 5.30 -8.94 -5.81
N GLY A 195 4.66 -9.57 -6.80
CA GLY A 195 3.84 -8.88 -7.79
C GLY A 195 4.58 -8.53 -9.10
N GLN A 196 5.89 -8.75 -9.15
CA GLN A 196 6.68 -8.58 -10.37
C GLN A 196 6.27 -9.61 -11.44
N PRO A 197 6.12 -9.19 -12.72
CA PRO A 197 5.74 -10.08 -13.80
C PRO A 197 6.88 -11.07 -14.12
N LEU A 198 6.49 -12.17 -14.76
CA LEU A 198 7.40 -13.16 -15.33
C LEU A 198 7.48 -13.04 -16.86
N THR A 199 6.96 -11.96 -17.43
CA THR A 199 6.97 -11.69 -18.88
C THR A 199 8.31 -11.09 -19.30
N THR A 200 8.63 -11.10 -20.59
CA THR A 200 9.83 -10.41 -21.09
C THR A 200 9.73 -8.90 -20.82
N PRO A 201 10.79 -8.25 -20.28
CA PRO A 201 10.83 -6.80 -20.12
C PRO A 201 10.74 -6.06 -21.46
N GLU A 202 10.07 -4.91 -21.48
CA GLU A 202 9.85 -4.13 -22.72
C GLU A 202 11.03 -3.19 -23.05
N SER A 203 11.95 -2.97 -22.10
CA SER A 203 13.14 -2.13 -22.24
C SER A 203 14.27 -2.59 -21.31
N GLU A 204 15.51 -2.16 -21.59
CA GLU A 204 16.68 -2.46 -20.74
C GLU A 204 16.48 -2.00 -19.29
N SER A 205 15.94 -0.80 -19.07
CA SER A 205 15.71 -0.31 -17.70
C SER A 205 14.65 -1.12 -16.95
N GLU A 206 13.64 -1.66 -17.64
CA GLU A 206 12.65 -2.56 -17.03
C GLU A 206 13.24 -3.91 -16.65
N ARG A 207 14.42 -4.28 -17.16
CA ARG A 207 15.14 -5.46 -16.66
C ARG A 207 15.54 -5.31 -15.21
N PHE A 208 15.71 -4.10 -14.69
CA PHE A 208 16.07 -3.86 -13.30
C PHE A 208 14.86 -3.78 -12.34
N GLY A 209 13.69 -3.38 -12.84
CA GLY A 209 12.49 -3.26 -12.00
C GLY A 209 11.19 -3.04 -12.76
N MET A 210 10.07 -3.21 -12.05
CA MET A 210 8.76 -2.79 -12.54
C MET A 210 8.69 -1.27 -12.57
N LYS A 211 8.35 -0.72 -13.73
CA LYS A 211 8.18 0.72 -13.93
C LYS A 211 6.84 1.18 -13.38
N HIS A 212 6.87 2.20 -12.53
CA HIS A 212 5.71 2.89 -11.98
C HIS A 212 5.75 4.37 -12.36
N VAL A 213 4.58 4.89 -12.72
CA VAL A 213 4.40 6.28 -13.17
C VAL A 213 3.36 6.98 -12.30
N ASP A 214 3.31 8.31 -12.42
CA ASP A 214 2.25 9.17 -11.88
C ASP A 214 1.87 8.85 -10.42
N ASN A 215 0.58 8.63 -10.17
CA ASN A 215 -0.01 8.35 -8.87
C ASN A 215 0.46 7.02 -8.26
N VAL A 216 0.81 6.01 -9.06
CA VAL A 216 1.33 4.73 -8.52
C VAL A 216 2.71 4.94 -7.91
N MET A 217 3.59 5.67 -8.61
CA MET A 217 4.90 6.06 -8.09
C MET A 217 4.78 6.88 -6.80
N GLN A 218 3.91 7.90 -6.78
CA GLN A 218 3.73 8.73 -5.59
C GLN A 218 3.18 7.93 -4.41
N LYS A 219 2.37 6.90 -4.66
CA LYS A 219 1.81 6.06 -3.60
C LYS A 219 2.87 5.27 -2.84
N CYS A 220 3.98 4.86 -3.48
CA CYS A 220 5.12 4.26 -2.79
C CYS A 220 5.68 5.20 -1.72
N ILE A 221 5.90 6.47 -2.08
CA ILE A 221 6.43 7.48 -1.16
C ILE A 221 5.41 7.83 -0.09
N TYR A 222 4.14 8.01 -0.48
CA TYR A 222 3.07 8.28 0.47
C TYR A 222 2.99 7.19 1.55
N CYS A 223 2.97 5.91 1.19
CA CYS A 223 2.80 4.83 2.17
C CYS A 223 4.03 4.59 3.06
N HIS A 224 5.23 4.98 2.61
CA HIS A 224 6.47 4.70 3.32
C HIS A 224 7.08 5.91 4.05
N THR A 225 6.49 7.10 3.89
CA THR A 225 6.96 8.35 4.50
C THR A 225 5.83 9.09 5.20
N THR A 226 6.19 10.05 6.05
CA THR A 226 5.24 10.95 6.71
C THR A 226 4.87 12.08 5.77
N THR A 227 5.89 12.67 5.13
CA THR A 227 5.77 13.65 4.06
C THR A 227 6.82 13.33 2.99
N GLY A 228 6.53 13.69 1.75
CA GLY A 228 7.44 13.49 0.64
C GLY A 228 6.70 13.49 -0.69
N THR A 229 7.31 14.03 -1.73
CA THR A 229 6.76 14.00 -3.09
C THR A 229 7.89 13.77 -4.07
N VAL A 230 7.65 12.90 -5.06
CA VAL A 230 8.60 12.71 -6.15
C VAL A 230 8.55 13.91 -7.10
N ALA A 231 9.67 14.57 -7.29
CA ALA A 231 9.88 15.66 -8.23
C ALA A 231 11.32 15.61 -8.78
N ASP A 232 11.47 15.76 -10.10
CA ASP A 232 12.76 15.79 -10.79
C ASP A 232 13.72 14.67 -10.37
N GLN A 233 13.23 13.42 -10.41
CA GLN A 233 13.97 12.21 -10.01
C GLN A 233 14.44 12.17 -8.55
N LYS A 234 13.87 13.01 -7.67
CA LYS A 234 14.19 13.06 -6.25
C LYS A 234 12.93 13.09 -5.41
N ILE A 235 13.06 12.83 -4.10
CA ILE A 235 11.99 13.05 -3.14
C ILE A 235 12.23 14.39 -2.44
N VAL A 236 11.29 15.33 -2.60
CA VAL A 236 11.31 16.64 -1.97
C VAL A 236 10.34 16.68 -0.77
N GLY A 237 10.63 17.51 0.23
CA GLY A 237 9.80 17.62 1.44
C GLY A 237 9.75 16.33 2.27
N LEU A 238 10.84 15.53 2.24
CA LEU A 238 10.90 14.21 2.85
C LEU A 238 10.95 14.29 4.39
N THR A 239 9.94 13.69 5.01
CA THR A 239 10.01 13.19 6.39
C THR A 239 9.88 11.67 6.33
N ALA A 240 11.00 10.97 6.46
CA ALA A 240 11.08 9.52 6.32
C ALA A 240 10.19 8.79 7.35
N ASN A 241 9.79 7.57 6.99
CA ASN A 241 8.99 6.65 7.80
C ASN A 241 7.55 7.10 8.05
N VAL A 242 6.68 6.16 8.43
CA VAL A 242 5.32 6.45 8.89
C VAL A 242 5.41 6.88 10.37
N ASN A 243 5.45 8.18 10.66
CA ASN A 243 5.53 8.70 12.03
C ASN A 243 4.19 9.20 12.56
N CYS A 244 4.20 9.79 13.76
CA CYS A 244 3.03 10.32 14.47
C CYS A 244 2.11 11.14 13.55
N GLU A 245 2.68 12.09 12.82
CA GLU A 245 1.93 13.03 11.98
C GLU A 245 1.42 12.41 10.67
N LYS A 246 1.80 11.16 10.33
CA LYS A 246 1.22 10.44 9.20
C LYS A 246 -0.22 10.01 9.49
N CYS A 247 -0.46 9.59 10.74
CA CYS A 247 -1.79 9.16 11.20
C CYS A 247 -2.55 10.33 11.85
N HIS A 248 -1.87 11.12 12.68
CA HIS A 248 -2.50 12.22 13.39
C HIS A 248 -2.61 13.50 12.55
N GLY A 249 -1.88 13.62 11.44
CA GLY A 249 -1.80 14.87 10.67
C GLY A 249 -0.86 15.91 11.28
N PRO A 250 -0.78 17.12 10.69
CA PRO A 250 0.16 18.17 11.12
C PRO A 250 -0.10 18.63 12.56
N GLY A 251 0.90 18.50 13.44
CA GLY A 251 0.74 18.67 14.89
C GLY A 251 0.87 20.11 15.42
N ALA A 252 1.22 21.09 14.58
CA ALA A 252 1.58 22.45 15.03
C ALA A 252 0.51 23.12 15.91
N GLU A 253 -0.75 23.07 15.49
CA GLU A 253 -1.85 23.66 16.26
C GLU A 253 -2.07 22.93 17.57
N HIS A 254 -2.06 21.59 17.54
CA HIS A 254 -2.23 20.76 18.72
C HIS A 254 -1.14 21.03 19.77
N VAL A 255 0.13 21.09 19.35
CA VAL A 255 1.26 21.39 20.24
C VAL A 255 1.16 22.79 20.83
N ARG A 256 0.76 23.80 20.02
CA ARG A 256 0.55 25.17 20.52
C ARG A 256 -0.50 25.19 21.62
N GLN A 257 -1.62 24.52 21.39
CA GLN A 257 -2.73 24.39 22.34
C GLN A 257 -2.31 23.65 23.61
N ALA A 258 -1.65 22.50 23.48
CA ALA A 258 -1.19 21.67 24.59
C ALA A 258 -0.16 22.36 25.49
N ARG A 259 0.65 23.27 24.94
CA ARG A 259 1.59 24.08 25.74
C ARG A 259 0.92 25.22 26.50
N ALA A 260 -0.21 25.72 26.01
CA ALA A 260 -0.94 26.84 26.60
C ALA A 260 -2.04 26.39 27.57
N MET A 261 -2.55 25.16 27.41
CA MET A 261 -3.72 24.66 28.14
C MET A 261 -3.38 23.38 28.89
N LYS A 262 -3.95 23.22 30.09
CA LYS A 262 -3.81 21.98 30.87
C LYS A 262 -4.52 20.79 30.20
N GLU A 263 -5.63 21.06 29.53
CA GLU A 263 -6.47 20.07 28.85
C GLU A 263 -6.73 20.55 27.41
N PRO A 264 -5.80 20.30 26.47
CA PRO A 264 -6.02 20.64 25.07
C PRO A 264 -7.15 19.81 24.47
N PRO A 265 -7.92 20.35 23.52
CA PRO A 265 -8.99 19.59 22.88
C PRO A 265 -8.42 18.36 22.14
N PRO A 266 -9.21 17.28 22.05
CA PRO A 266 -8.84 16.11 21.26
C PRO A 266 -8.53 16.46 19.81
N PHE A 267 -7.53 15.79 19.24
CA PHE A 267 -7.01 16.05 17.90
C PHE A 267 -7.04 14.79 17.03
N SER A 268 -7.50 14.94 15.79
CA SER A 268 -7.40 13.93 14.73
C SER A 268 -8.02 12.58 15.13
N VAL A 269 -7.26 11.48 15.05
CA VAL A 269 -7.67 10.11 15.38
C VAL A 269 -8.12 9.91 16.84
N GLY A 270 -7.90 10.91 17.71
CA GLY A 270 -8.41 10.93 19.08
C GLY A 270 -9.67 11.77 19.27
N SER A 271 -10.21 12.38 18.22
CA SER A 271 -11.39 13.26 18.32
C SER A 271 -12.71 12.49 18.40
N ASP A 272 -13.74 13.12 18.96
CA ASP A 272 -15.09 12.55 19.08
C ASP A 272 -15.76 12.26 17.72
N LYS A 273 -15.19 12.78 16.63
CA LYS A 273 -15.65 12.54 15.25
C LYS A 273 -14.95 11.33 14.61
N TRP A 274 -13.99 10.70 15.30
CA TRP A 274 -13.24 9.58 14.79
C TRP A 274 -14.04 8.28 14.91
N ASP A 275 -14.71 7.91 13.82
CA ASP A 275 -15.48 6.68 13.70
C ASP A 275 -14.68 5.54 13.06
N SER A 276 -15.29 4.36 13.04
CA SER A 276 -14.65 3.16 12.48
C SER A 276 -14.41 3.27 10.98
N GLU A 277 -15.27 3.97 10.23
CA GLU A 277 -15.07 4.18 8.80
C GLU A 277 -13.84 5.05 8.53
N SER A 278 -13.69 6.15 9.27
CA SER A 278 -12.51 7.03 9.20
C SER A 278 -11.22 6.28 9.55
N GLU A 279 -11.26 5.37 10.54
CA GLU A 279 -10.10 4.56 10.90
C GLU A 279 -9.74 3.53 9.83
N ILE A 280 -10.74 2.84 9.28
CA ILE A 280 -10.52 1.88 8.19
C ILE A 280 -9.97 2.58 6.95
N GLN A 281 -10.47 3.77 6.62
CA GLN A 281 -9.95 4.56 5.51
C GLN A 281 -8.49 4.94 5.75
N LEU A 282 -8.15 5.50 6.92
CA LEU A 282 -6.79 5.91 7.24
C LEU A 282 -5.80 4.72 7.18
N CYS A 283 -6.16 3.59 7.75
CA CYS A 283 -5.30 2.40 7.71
C CYS A 283 -5.22 1.84 6.27
N GLY A 284 -6.35 1.80 5.58
CA GLY A 284 -6.54 1.26 4.23
C GLY A 284 -5.89 2.07 3.12
N ASP A 285 -5.53 3.33 3.37
CA ASP A 285 -4.69 4.11 2.46
C ASP A 285 -3.39 3.37 2.08
N CYS A 286 -2.77 2.71 3.07
CA CYS A 286 -1.53 1.95 2.92
C CYS A 286 -1.78 0.42 2.94
N HIS A 287 -2.62 -0.05 3.86
CA HIS A 287 -2.96 -1.47 4.01
C HIS A 287 -4.01 -1.98 3.01
N ARG A 288 -4.38 -1.10 2.07
CA ARG A 288 -5.31 -1.27 0.93
C ARG A 288 -6.74 -1.64 1.32
N LEU A 289 -7.66 -0.86 0.76
CA LEU A 289 -9.09 -1.14 0.78
C LEU A 289 -9.50 -2.08 -0.37
N PRO A 290 -10.69 -2.71 -0.30
CA PRO A 290 -11.19 -3.59 -1.35
C PRO A 290 -11.17 -2.98 -2.76
N GLU A 291 -11.41 -1.68 -2.89
CA GLU A 291 -11.46 -0.95 -4.16
C GLU A 291 -10.10 -0.92 -4.87
N ALA A 292 -9.01 -1.13 -4.13
CA ALA A 292 -7.66 -1.19 -4.65
C ALA A 292 -7.25 -2.59 -5.15
N ILE A 293 -8.17 -3.57 -5.16
CA ILE A 293 -7.90 -4.95 -5.59
C ILE A 293 -8.87 -5.38 -6.68
N THR A 294 -8.32 -5.78 -7.82
CA THR A 294 -9.12 -6.28 -8.96
C THR A 294 -9.59 -7.74 -8.74
N LEU A 295 -10.65 -8.14 -9.45
CA LEU A 295 -11.11 -9.55 -9.45
C LEU A 295 -10.07 -10.53 -9.99
N LYS A 296 -9.20 -10.10 -10.91
CA LYS A 296 -8.07 -10.92 -11.39
C LYS A 296 -7.08 -11.13 -10.25
N GLU A 297 -6.72 -10.08 -9.53
CA GLU A 297 -5.79 -10.19 -8.41
C GLU A 297 -6.31 -11.05 -7.27
N LEU A 298 -7.60 -10.97 -6.94
CA LEU A 298 -8.21 -11.87 -5.94
C LEU A 298 -8.21 -13.35 -6.38
N ARG A 299 -8.29 -13.63 -7.68
CA ARG A 299 -8.28 -15.00 -8.22
C ARG A 299 -6.87 -15.56 -8.30
N ASP A 300 -5.94 -14.77 -8.83
CA ASP A 300 -4.56 -15.21 -9.09
C ASP A 300 -3.71 -15.20 -7.82
N TYR A 301 -4.13 -14.41 -6.82
CA TYR A 301 -3.48 -14.29 -5.51
C TYR A 301 -4.55 -14.29 -4.40
N PRO A 302 -5.20 -15.44 -4.14
CA PRO A 302 -6.27 -15.53 -3.14
C PRO A 302 -5.80 -15.17 -1.72
N ASP A 303 -4.50 -15.30 -1.47
CA ASP A 303 -3.79 -14.89 -0.26
C ASP A 303 -3.68 -13.36 -0.10
N LYS A 304 -3.95 -12.54 -1.14
CA LYS A 304 -3.99 -11.06 -1.01
C LYS A 304 -4.93 -10.58 0.08
N LEU A 305 -5.96 -11.36 0.43
CA LEU A 305 -6.84 -11.06 1.56
C LEU A 305 -6.08 -11.01 2.90
N ALA A 306 -5.11 -11.89 3.10
CA ALA A 306 -4.30 -11.93 4.32
C ALA A 306 -3.29 -10.76 4.36
N ARG A 307 -2.75 -10.38 3.20
CA ARG A 307 -1.80 -9.25 3.10
C ARG A 307 -2.48 -7.89 3.27
N PHE A 308 -3.71 -7.73 2.80
CA PHE A 308 -4.49 -6.48 2.86
C PHE A 308 -5.63 -6.62 3.86
N GLN A 309 -5.30 -6.39 5.13
CA GLN A 309 -6.14 -6.70 6.29
C GLN A 309 -7.55 -6.05 6.24
N PRO A 310 -7.73 -4.79 5.78
CA PRO A 310 -9.05 -4.19 5.68
C PRO A 310 -10.02 -4.99 4.80
N VAL A 311 -9.51 -5.66 3.76
CA VAL A 311 -10.33 -6.42 2.81
C VAL A 311 -10.93 -7.65 3.47
N GLY A 312 -10.16 -8.32 4.32
CA GLY A 312 -10.66 -9.41 5.15
C GLY A 312 -11.62 -8.87 6.22
N LEU A 313 -11.18 -7.87 6.98
CA LEU A 313 -11.94 -7.34 8.13
C LEU A 313 -13.34 -6.88 7.73
N LEU A 314 -13.48 -6.14 6.64
CA LEU A 314 -14.76 -5.64 6.12
C LEU A 314 -15.74 -6.76 5.72
N ARG A 315 -15.26 -7.99 5.52
CA ARG A 315 -16.08 -9.17 5.22
C ARG A 315 -16.39 -10.02 6.44
N SER A 316 -15.74 -9.77 7.56
CA SER A 316 -15.92 -10.57 8.78
C SER A 316 -17.31 -10.32 9.36
N GLN A 317 -17.93 -11.38 9.89
CA GLN A 317 -19.25 -11.25 10.51
C GLN A 317 -19.17 -10.34 11.73
N CYS A 318 -18.06 -10.37 12.49
CA CYS A 318 -17.87 -9.48 13.63
C CYS A 318 -17.83 -8.00 13.23
N PHE A 319 -17.23 -7.64 12.09
CA PHE A 319 -17.27 -6.25 11.61
C PHE A 319 -18.69 -5.86 11.18
N ILE A 320 -19.35 -6.71 10.40
CA ILE A 320 -20.71 -6.46 9.88
C ILE A 320 -21.73 -6.31 11.02
N GLU A 321 -21.71 -7.22 11.99
CA GLU A 321 -22.63 -7.22 13.14
C GLU A 321 -22.28 -6.16 14.19
N SER A 322 -21.08 -5.59 14.16
CA SER A 322 -20.71 -4.51 15.09
C SER A 322 -21.38 -3.17 14.79
N GLU A 323 -22.03 -3.03 13.62
CA GLU A 323 -22.72 -1.81 13.19
C GLU A 323 -21.85 -0.55 13.34
N GLY A 324 -20.57 -0.66 12.99
CA GLY A 324 -19.62 0.46 13.05
C GLY A 324 -18.89 0.61 14.38
N ALA A 325 -19.00 -0.34 15.31
CA ALA A 325 -18.23 -0.33 16.55
C ALA A 325 -16.83 -0.98 16.44
N LEU A 326 -16.64 -1.93 15.52
CA LEU A 326 -15.36 -2.63 15.33
C LEU A 326 -14.42 -1.84 14.41
N ARG A 327 -13.17 -1.70 14.83
CA ARG A 327 -12.10 -1.04 14.07
C ARG A 327 -10.75 -1.70 14.35
N CYS A 328 -9.71 -1.28 13.63
CA CYS A 328 -8.34 -1.83 13.78
C CYS A 328 -7.87 -1.75 15.24
N THR A 329 -8.11 -0.60 15.88
CA THR A 329 -7.70 -0.28 17.25
C THR A 329 -8.53 -0.97 18.32
N THR A 330 -9.61 -1.66 17.95
CA THR A 330 -10.31 -2.56 18.89
C THR A 330 -9.42 -3.73 19.30
N CYS A 331 -8.52 -4.18 18.41
CA CYS A 331 -7.65 -5.34 18.65
C CYS A 331 -6.16 -4.98 18.71
N HIS A 332 -5.74 -3.92 18.00
CA HIS A 332 -4.33 -3.56 17.87
C HIS A 332 -4.02 -2.22 18.51
N ASN A 333 -2.96 -2.16 19.32
CA ASN A 333 -2.37 -0.88 19.66
C ASN A 333 -1.53 -0.39 18.47
N PRO A 334 -1.87 0.74 17.81
CA PRO A 334 -1.21 1.19 16.59
C PRO A 334 0.23 1.67 16.83
N HIS A 335 0.64 1.85 18.08
CA HIS A 335 2.00 2.24 18.45
C HIS A 335 2.89 1.05 18.80
N ARG A 336 2.36 -0.14 19.09
CA ARG A 336 3.12 -1.29 19.61
C ARG A 336 3.27 -2.38 18.55
N THR A 337 4.45 -2.96 18.44
CA THR A 337 4.70 -4.06 17.50
C THR A 337 3.91 -5.29 17.89
N ILE A 338 3.26 -5.91 16.90
CA ILE A 338 2.39 -7.06 17.15
C ILE A 338 3.15 -8.29 17.68
N SER A 339 4.44 -8.42 17.35
CA SER A 339 5.31 -9.49 17.89
C SER A 339 5.49 -9.42 19.41
N ASP A 340 5.26 -8.25 20.01
CA ASP A 340 5.44 -8.03 21.44
C ASP A 340 4.16 -8.34 22.23
N VAL A 341 3.03 -8.53 21.54
CA VAL A 341 1.73 -8.84 22.14
C VAL A 341 1.68 -10.33 22.46
N SER A 342 1.34 -10.66 23.70
CA SER A 342 1.28 -12.07 24.13
C SER A 342 0.09 -12.80 23.49
N LYS A 343 0.18 -14.13 23.37
CA LYS A 343 -0.94 -14.95 22.86
C LYS A 343 -2.22 -14.76 23.69
N SER A 344 -2.09 -14.60 25.01
CA SER A 344 -3.25 -14.40 25.89
C SER A 344 -3.86 -13.01 25.72
N GLU A 345 -3.06 -11.96 25.52
CA GLU A 345 -3.55 -10.61 25.21
C GLU A 345 -4.29 -10.59 23.87
N HIS A 346 -3.76 -11.30 22.86
CA HIS A 346 -4.45 -11.52 21.60
C HIS A 346 -5.81 -12.23 21.74
N VAL A 347 -5.85 -13.32 22.51
CA VAL A 347 -7.11 -14.06 22.75
C VAL A 347 -8.09 -13.22 23.57
N ALA A 348 -7.60 -12.36 24.48
CA ALA A 348 -8.42 -11.46 25.26
C ALA A 348 -9.31 -10.57 24.37
N ASN A 349 -8.81 -10.13 23.21
CA ASN A 349 -9.60 -9.36 22.24
C ASN A 349 -10.81 -10.14 21.71
N CYS A 350 -10.65 -11.44 21.44
CA CYS A 350 -11.74 -12.30 20.95
C CYS A 350 -12.80 -12.53 22.05
N ILE A 351 -12.33 -12.87 23.26
CA ILE A 351 -13.22 -13.24 24.37
C ILE A 351 -13.83 -12.00 25.07
N GLN A 352 -13.62 -10.79 24.58
CA GLN A 352 -14.45 -9.65 24.99
C GLN A 352 -15.91 -9.82 24.53
N CYS A 353 -16.09 -10.35 23.32
CA CYS A 353 -17.41 -10.62 22.74
C CYS A 353 -17.81 -12.11 22.85
N HIS A 354 -16.87 -13.03 22.65
CA HIS A 354 -17.11 -14.48 22.59
C HIS A 354 -17.00 -15.19 23.95
N GLN A 355 -17.59 -14.62 25.00
CA GLN A 355 -17.54 -15.18 26.36
C GLN A 355 -18.47 -16.38 26.54
N PRO A 356 -18.04 -17.45 27.24
CA PRO A 356 -18.94 -18.50 27.67
C PRO A 356 -20.15 -17.95 28.41
N GLY A 357 -21.35 -18.35 28.00
CA GLY A 357 -22.60 -18.00 28.69
C GLY A 357 -23.20 -16.64 28.33
N LYS A 358 -22.58 -15.83 27.46
CA LYS A 358 -23.24 -14.68 26.83
C LYS A 358 -23.89 -15.13 25.52
N SER A 359 -25.22 -15.00 25.42
CA SER A 359 -25.99 -15.42 24.24
C SER A 359 -25.88 -14.48 23.05
N SER A 360 -25.33 -13.28 23.22
CA SER A 360 -25.22 -12.28 22.16
C SER A 360 -24.19 -12.64 21.09
N HIS A 361 -23.21 -13.50 21.39
CA HIS A 361 -22.22 -13.99 20.42
C HIS A 361 -21.96 -15.47 20.63
N VAL A 362 -21.70 -16.19 19.54
CA VAL A 362 -21.42 -17.63 19.58
C VAL A 362 -20.07 -17.88 20.25
N SER A 363 -20.05 -18.66 21.34
CA SER A 363 -18.81 -19.16 21.93
C SER A 363 -18.25 -20.32 21.10
N CYS A 364 -16.93 -20.38 20.94
CA CYS A 364 -16.29 -21.48 20.22
C CYS A 364 -16.49 -22.80 20.98
N PRO A 365 -16.97 -23.87 20.31
CA PRO A 365 -17.22 -25.16 20.96
C PRO A 365 -15.94 -25.97 21.25
N VAL A 366 -14.81 -25.62 20.63
CA VAL A 366 -13.53 -26.33 20.77
C VAL A 366 -12.74 -25.80 21.96
N SER A 367 -12.55 -24.48 22.02
CA SER A 367 -11.91 -23.81 23.15
C SER A 367 -12.46 -22.40 23.28
N THR A 368 -12.78 -22.00 24.51
CA THR A 368 -13.32 -20.67 24.81
C THR A 368 -12.27 -19.71 25.35
N THR A 369 -11.02 -20.17 25.53
CA THR A 369 -9.97 -19.40 26.21
C THR A 369 -8.61 -19.44 25.51
N GLU A 370 -8.43 -20.25 24.47
CA GLU A 370 -7.15 -20.35 23.77
C GLU A 370 -7.28 -20.79 22.29
N GLY A 371 -6.22 -20.57 21.52
CA GLY A 371 -6.10 -21.12 20.16
C GLY A 371 -6.94 -20.43 19.07
N CYS A 372 -7.70 -19.38 19.40
CA CYS A 372 -8.64 -18.74 18.47
C CYS A 372 -8.00 -18.35 17.13
N ILE A 373 -6.83 -17.68 17.15
CA ILE A 373 -6.14 -17.18 15.96
C ILE A 373 -5.75 -18.31 15.00
N LYS A 374 -5.32 -19.47 15.52
CA LYS A 374 -4.85 -20.57 14.67
C LYS A 374 -5.94 -21.06 13.70
N CYS A 375 -7.18 -21.12 14.19
CA CYS A 375 -8.32 -21.63 13.42
C CYS A 375 -9.10 -20.52 12.71
N HIS A 376 -9.28 -19.37 13.36
CA HIS A 376 -10.13 -18.29 12.82
C HIS A 376 -9.40 -17.26 11.98
N MET A 377 -8.08 -17.16 12.14
CA MET A 377 -7.22 -16.23 11.42
C MET A 377 -5.97 -16.97 10.93
N PRO A 378 -6.12 -18.05 10.13
CA PRO A 378 -4.97 -18.85 9.71
C PRO A 378 -3.93 -17.98 9.01
N LYS A 379 -2.67 -18.35 9.20
CA LYS A 379 -1.54 -17.67 8.57
C LYS A 379 -1.38 -18.22 7.15
N TYR A 380 -1.41 -17.34 6.17
CA TYR A 380 -1.14 -17.67 4.78
C TYR A 380 0.34 -17.44 4.50
N ASP A 381 1.09 -18.52 4.26
CA ASP A 381 2.51 -18.42 3.94
C ASP A 381 2.72 -17.98 2.50
N PHE A 382 3.50 -16.91 2.36
CA PHE A 382 3.93 -16.41 1.07
C PHE A 382 5.34 -16.93 0.85
N GLU A 383 5.50 -18.01 0.06
CA GLU A 383 6.80 -18.67 -0.15
C GLU A 383 7.93 -17.71 -0.57
N SER A 384 7.59 -16.61 -1.26
CA SER A 384 8.53 -15.54 -1.60
C SER A 384 8.94 -14.66 -0.41
N LEU A 385 8.01 -14.35 0.50
CA LEU A 385 8.23 -13.51 1.68
C LEU A 385 8.77 -14.26 2.90
N GLY A 386 8.68 -15.60 2.89
CA GLY A 386 9.16 -16.51 3.94
C GLY A 386 8.47 -16.35 5.30
N THR A 387 7.62 -15.34 5.45
CA THR A 387 6.69 -15.16 6.57
C THR A 387 5.31 -14.85 6.00
N GLY A 388 4.32 -15.58 6.48
CA GLY A 388 2.92 -15.34 6.14
C GLY A 388 2.22 -14.20 6.90
N PHE A 389 1.05 -13.80 6.41
CA PHE A 389 0.14 -12.87 7.08
C PHE A 389 -1.09 -13.62 7.63
N HIS A 390 -1.65 -13.15 8.74
CA HIS A 390 -2.90 -13.69 9.28
C HIS A 390 -4.11 -13.15 8.52
N ASP A 391 -5.06 -14.04 8.20
CA ASP A 391 -6.32 -13.66 7.56
C ASP A 391 -7.24 -12.89 8.52
N HIS A 392 -7.63 -11.69 8.10
CA HIS A 392 -8.51 -10.80 8.87
C HIS A 392 -9.99 -10.96 8.50
N TRP A 393 -10.36 -11.91 7.64
CA TRP A 393 -11.76 -12.25 7.42
C TRP A 393 -12.40 -12.96 8.62
N ILE A 394 -11.61 -13.52 9.53
CA ILE A 394 -12.03 -13.97 10.89
C ILE A 394 -13.32 -14.81 10.84
N ARG A 395 -13.18 -16.11 10.58
CA ARG A 395 -14.35 -17.01 10.43
C ARG A 395 -14.06 -18.42 10.88
N VAL A 396 -15.09 -19.25 11.01
CA VAL A 396 -14.90 -20.70 11.08
C VAL A 396 -14.57 -21.17 9.66
N HIS A 397 -13.44 -21.85 9.49
CA HIS A 397 -13.07 -22.47 8.21
C HIS A 397 -13.70 -23.88 8.17
N PRO A 398 -14.31 -24.30 7.05
CA PRO A 398 -14.70 -25.70 6.87
C PRO A 398 -13.48 -26.60 7.07
N GLU A 399 -13.66 -27.76 7.69
CA GLU A 399 -12.61 -28.79 7.68
C GLU A 399 -12.42 -29.27 6.23
N ASP A 400 -11.17 -29.36 5.79
CA ASP A 400 -10.79 -29.92 4.48
C ASP A 400 -10.99 -31.43 4.42
#